data_AF-A0A2E2Q5W5-F1
#
_entry.id   AF-A0A2E2Q5W5-F1
#
_cell.length_a   1.000
_cell.length_b   1.000
_cell.length_c   1.000
_cell.angle_alpha   90.00
_cell.angle_beta   90.00
_cell.angle_gamma   90.00
#
_symmetry.space_group_name_H-M   'P 1'
#
loop_
_entity.id
_entity.type
_entity.pdbx_description
1 polymer ?
#
loop_
_entity_poly.entity_id
_entity_poly.type
_entity_poly.pdbx_seq_one_letter_code
_entity_poly.pdbx_strand_id
1 'polypeptide(L)'
;MAVTLAAGLGLTAVNVSAEADPGVRACTAEEYAALVEAGDNFALGCQLPGSALADITAGFADALAQEPLPLTSEDEVDKSDNVELVAHLPLEGSFAEEGAYGTDMAFRGRWLYDGNYSGFQVFDIKKPTKPKRVAQVFCPGGQGDLSVHKNILVMSVDSSRSDDSCSSTALSATEKSAWEGLRVFDVSNPRKPKYVAAVETDCGSHTHTLAPTKNGKSLFVYVSSYSPNADYPDCQPPHDKISVVKIPVKKPARAKLAATPVLFPDGGNPGGPIPLLTSSSTSGCHDITAYPSKDIAAGACMGDGILLDISKRKKPKVTEVVTDDLNFAFWHSATFNNAGTKVLFTDELGGGSLPTCHPGFGPTKGANGIYDIVDGQLEFQSYYKISRIQALTENCVAHNGSLIPGKGKDIMVQAWYQGGFSVFDFTDSANPTEFAYWDRGPISTTSLELGGAWSVYWYNGYIYSSDITRGLEVFSIDDPIVNAAKKVKMGTFNAQSQPTYGG
;
A
#
# COMPACT_ATOMS: atom_id res chain seq x y z
N MET A 1 70.57 -28.31 -28.60
CA MET A 1 70.40 -27.06 -27.82
C MET A 1 69.38 -26.20 -28.56
N ALA A 2 68.24 -25.77 -28.05
CA ALA A 2 67.36 -26.21 -26.97
C ALA A 2 65.92 -25.86 -27.43
N VAL A 3 64.98 -26.71 -27.03
CA VAL A 3 63.52 -26.59 -27.19
C VAL A 3 62.99 -25.45 -26.28
N THR A 4 61.84 -24.81 -26.56
CA THR A 4 60.66 -24.69 -25.65
C THR A 4 59.47 -24.02 -26.37
N LEU A 5 58.27 -24.60 -26.17
CA LEU A 5 56.92 -24.16 -26.57
C LEU A 5 56.47 -22.85 -25.90
N ALA A 6 55.52 -22.14 -26.51
CA ALA A 6 54.34 -21.61 -25.79
C ALA A 6 53.19 -21.30 -26.77
N ALA A 7 52.01 -21.85 -26.47
CA ALA A 7 50.73 -21.52 -27.08
C ALA A 7 50.15 -20.25 -26.43
N GLY A 8 49.40 -19.46 -27.21
CA GLY A 8 48.59 -18.35 -26.70
C GLY A 8 47.42 -18.11 -27.64
N LEU A 9 46.23 -18.55 -27.21
CA LEU A 9 44.95 -18.23 -27.86
C LEU A 9 44.71 -16.72 -27.78
N GLY A 10 44.39 -16.11 -28.92
CA GLY A 10 43.88 -14.74 -28.99
C GLY A 10 42.44 -14.68 -28.51
N LEU A 11 42.19 -13.90 -27.46
CA LEU A 11 40.86 -13.38 -27.17
C LEU A 11 40.55 -12.25 -28.15
N THR A 12 39.58 -12.46 -29.03
CA THR A 12 38.89 -11.38 -29.73
C THR A 12 37.94 -10.70 -28.75
N ALA A 13 38.21 -9.44 -28.43
CA ALA A 13 37.29 -8.58 -27.71
C ALA A 13 36.04 -8.36 -28.56
N VAL A 14 34.88 -8.82 -28.06
CA VAL A 14 33.58 -8.43 -28.60
C VAL A 14 33.27 -7.06 -28.01
N ASN A 15 33.40 -6.02 -28.83
CA ASN A 15 32.86 -4.70 -28.52
C ASN A 15 31.33 -4.80 -28.56
N VAL A 16 30.69 -4.81 -27.39
CA VAL A 16 29.26 -4.54 -27.28
C VAL A 16 29.13 -3.04 -27.02
N SER A 17 28.99 -2.26 -28.09
CA SER A 17 28.41 -0.94 -28.00
C SER A 17 26.92 -1.12 -27.75
N ALA A 18 26.50 -1.06 -26.49
CA ALA A 18 25.09 -0.90 -26.14
C ALA A 18 24.66 0.50 -26.57
N GLU A 19 24.00 0.60 -27.72
CA GLU A 19 23.12 1.75 -28.00
C GLU A 19 22.02 1.74 -26.93
N ALA A 20 21.90 2.84 -26.20
CA ALA A 20 20.84 3.04 -25.21
C ALA A 20 19.49 3.11 -25.92
N ASP A 21 18.63 2.13 -25.67
CA ASP A 21 17.23 2.07 -26.09
C ASP A 21 16.38 2.95 -25.13
N PRO A 22 15.39 3.73 -25.59
CA PRO A 22 14.85 4.90 -24.87
C PRO A 22 13.72 4.56 -23.89
N GLY A 23 13.69 3.34 -23.34
CA GLY A 23 12.53 2.80 -22.60
C GLY A 23 12.59 2.83 -21.07
N VAL A 24 13.65 3.34 -20.44
CA VAL A 24 13.76 3.41 -18.96
C VAL A 24 14.07 4.84 -18.53
N ARG A 25 13.02 5.59 -18.21
CA ARG A 25 13.07 6.91 -17.57
C ARG A 25 13.15 6.86 -16.04
N ALA A 26 14.32 6.72 -15.41
CA ALA A 26 14.47 7.30 -14.06
C ALA A 26 14.07 8.78 -14.16
N CYS A 27 13.15 9.26 -13.31
CA CYS A 27 12.57 10.60 -13.42
C CYS A 27 13.68 11.63 -13.72
N THR A 28 13.50 12.59 -14.65
CA THR A 28 14.50 13.68 -14.77
C THR A 28 14.73 14.25 -13.37
N ALA A 29 15.91 14.83 -13.16
CA ALA A 29 16.09 15.76 -12.05
C ALA A 29 14.95 16.80 -11.96
N GLU A 30 14.38 17.22 -13.09
CA GLU A 30 13.21 18.11 -13.20
C GLU A 30 11.88 17.46 -12.78
N GLU A 31 11.57 16.23 -13.21
CA GLU A 31 10.38 15.49 -12.76
C GLU A 31 10.45 15.15 -11.28
N TYR A 32 11.61 14.65 -10.83
CA TYR A 32 11.87 14.40 -9.42
C TYR A 32 11.78 15.69 -8.60
N ALA A 33 12.40 16.79 -9.06
CA ALA A 33 12.28 18.08 -8.39
C ALA A 33 10.83 18.53 -8.34
N ALA A 34 10.05 18.35 -9.41
CA ALA A 34 8.64 18.70 -9.44
C ALA A 34 7.81 17.86 -8.46
N LEU A 35 8.11 16.57 -8.30
CA LEU A 35 7.45 15.68 -7.34
C LEU A 35 7.81 16.04 -5.88
N VAL A 36 9.10 16.25 -5.58
CA VAL A 36 9.56 16.73 -4.27
C VAL A 36 9.01 18.11 -3.94
N GLU A 37 9.00 19.02 -4.93
CA GLU A 37 8.43 20.35 -4.79
C GLU A 37 6.92 20.25 -4.53
N ALA A 38 6.22 19.35 -5.23
CA ALA A 38 4.81 19.07 -5.00
C ALA A 38 4.52 18.30 -3.69
N GLY A 39 5.54 17.99 -2.88
CA GLY A 39 5.39 17.27 -1.62
C GLY A 39 5.06 15.78 -1.77
N ASP A 40 5.30 15.20 -2.95
CA ASP A 40 4.99 13.78 -3.22
C ASP A 40 5.85 12.86 -2.33
N ASN A 41 5.17 12.08 -1.49
CA ASN A 41 5.78 11.16 -0.53
C ASN A 41 6.43 9.93 -1.18
N PHE A 42 6.21 9.70 -2.47
CA PHE A 42 6.84 8.66 -3.29
C PHE A 42 7.92 9.21 -4.24
N ALA A 43 8.24 10.51 -4.19
CA ALA A 43 9.31 11.08 -5.01
C ALA A 43 10.66 10.33 -4.83
N LEU A 44 10.91 9.75 -3.64
CA LEU A 44 12.11 8.94 -3.39
C LEU A 44 12.18 7.65 -4.23
N GLY A 45 11.03 7.06 -4.61
CA GLY A 45 10.97 5.92 -5.54
C GLY A 45 11.42 6.31 -6.97
N CYS A 46 11.14 7.55 -7.38
CA CYS A 46 11.65 8.18 -8.60
C CYS A 46 13.18 8.35 -8.59
N GLN A 47 13.81 8.29 -7.42
CA GLN A 47 15.20 8.67 -7.21
C GLN A 47 16.17 7.49 -7.18
N LEU A 48 15.70 6.24 -7.22
CA LEU A 48 16.56 5.06 -7.25
C LEU A 48 17.28 4.98 -8.61
N PRO A 49 18.52 5.48 -8.73
CA PRO A 49 19.21 5.48 -10.01
C PRO A 49 19.63 4.04 -10.29
N GLY A 50 19.72 3.66 -11.57
CA GLY A 50 20.29 2.37 -11.97
C GLY A 50 21.68 2.10 -11.37
N SER A 51 22.40 3.11 -10.85
CA SER A 51 23.67 2.97 -10.13
C SER A 51 23.55 2.57 -8.65
N ALA A 52 22.46 2.92 -7.94
CA ALA A 52 22.20 2.39 -6.59
C ALA A 52 21.72 0.94 -6.68
N LEU A 53 20.94 0.63 -7.72
CA LEU A 53 20.75 -0.73 -8.19
C LEU A 53 22.10 -1.34 -8.57
N ALA A 54 23.03 -0.64 -9.23
CA ALA A 54 24.36 -1.18 -9.55
C ALA A 54 25.19 -1.56 -8.31
N ASP A 55 25.17 -0.77 -7.23
CA ASP A 55 25.86 -1.09 -5.98
C ASP A 55 25.16 -2.19 -5.17
N ILE A 56 23.82 -2.22 -5.15
CA ILE A 56 23.03 -3.37 -4.67
C ILE A 56 23.41 -4.60 -5.51
N THR A 57 23.39 -4.50 -6.83
CA THR A 57 23.74 -5.56 -7.78
C THR A 57 25.21 -5.94 -7.72
N ALA A 58 26.13 -5.08 -7.24
CA ALA A 58 27.54 -5.40 -7.06
C ALA A 58 27.75 -6.18 -5.77
N GLY A 59 27.00 -5.85 -4.70
CA GLY A 59 26.92 -6.65 -3.47
C GLY A 59 26.18 -7.98 -3.65
N PHE A 60 25.30 -8.07 -4.64
CA PHE A 60 24.51 -9.25 -4.99
C PHE A 60 24.92 -9.89 -6.33
N ALA A 61 26.06 -9.52 -6.93
CA ALA A 61 26.39 -9.85 -8.33
C ALA A 61 26.41 -11.35 -8.62
N ASP A 62 26.86 -12.16 -7.67
CA ASP A 62 26.85 -13.62 -7.77
C ASP A 62 25.45 -14.22 -7.54
N ALA A 63 24.52 -13.49 -6.90
CA ALA A 63 23.12 -13.89 -6.67
C ALA A 63 22.16 -13.42 -7.77
N LEU A 64 22.62 -12.57 -8.70
CA LEU A 64 21.88 -12.13 -9.89
C LEU A 64 22.18 -12.97 -11.13
N ALA A 65 22.97 -14.05 -10.98
CA ALA A 65 23.12 -15.03 -12.05
C ALA A 65 21.74 -15.63 -12.34
N GLN A 66 21.31 -15.49 -13.60
CA GLN A 66 20.02 -15.87 -14.19
C GLN A 66 19.48 -17.21 -13.67
N GLU A 67 18.77 -17.18 -12.55
CA GLU A 67 17.72 -18.16 -12.31
C GLU A 67 16.69 -17.97 -13.44
N PRO A 68 16.23 -19.04 -14.10
CA PRO A 68 15.24 -18.90 -15.15
C PRO A 68 14.01 -18.20 -14.58
N LEU A 69 13.74 -16.99 -15.08
CA LEU A 69 12.56 -16.23 -14.70
C LEU A 69 11.32 -17.04 -15.12
N PRO A 70 10.38 -17.29 -14.20
CA PRO A 70 9.24 -18.15 -14.47
C PRO A 70 8.28 -17.53 -15.49
N LEU A 71 8.21 -16.20 -15.56
CA LEU A 71 7.37 -15.44 -16.49
C LEU A 71 8.24 -14.50 -17.33
N THR A 72 8.02 -14.50 -18.63
CA THR A 72 8.89 -13.81 -19.61
C THR A 72 8.15 -12.84 -20.51
N SER A 73 6.84 -12.72 -20.38
CA SER A 73 6.03 -11.76 -21.13
C SER A 73 4.84 -11.27 -20.32
N GLU A 74 4.42 -10.04 -20.59
CA GLU A 74 3.31 -9.35 -19.89
C GLU A 74 2.00 -10.17 -19.87
N ASP A 75 1.73 -10.90 -20.95
CA ASP A 75 0.49 -11.69 -21.11
C ASP A 75 0.57 -13.07 -20.44
N GLU A 76 1.74 -13.47 -19.95
CA GLU A 76 1.92 -14.74 -19.26
C GLU A 76 1.30 -14.68 -17.86
N VAL A 77 0.55 -15.71 -17.49
CA VAL A 77 -0.14 -15.80 -16.19
C VAL A 77 0.32 -17.07 -15.50
N ASP A 78 0.85 -16.94 -14.29
CA ASP A 78 1.04 -18.06 -13.36
C ASP A 78 0.00 -17.94 -12.24
N LYS A 79 -0.75 -19.01 -12.00
CA LYS A 79 -1.84 -18.99 -11.02
C LYS A 79 -2.08 -20.38 -10.45
N SER A 80 -2.67 -20.40 -9.26
CA SER A 80 -3.23 -21.64 -8.72
C SER A 80 -4.50 -22.07 -9.46
N ASP A 81 -4.71 -23.40 -9.60
CA ASP A 81 -5.89 -23.99 -10.27
C ASP A 81 -7.23 -23.56 -9.67
N ASN A 82 -7.24 -23.19 -8.39
CA ASN A 82 -8.42 -22.75 -7.64
C ASN A 82 -8.74 -21.26 -7.82
N VAL A 83 -7.98 -20.49 -8.61
CA VAL A 83 -8.19 -19.04 -8.82
C VAL A 83 -8.48 -18.74 -10.29
N GLU A 84 -9.48 -17.90 -10.56
CA GLU A 84 -9.85 -17.46 -11.90
C GLU A 84 -10.14 -15.96 -11.95
N LEU A 85 -9.60 -15.27 -12.96
CA LEU A 85 -10.01 -13.90 -13.31
C LEU A 85 -11.40 -13.95 -13.96
N VAL A 86 -12.38 -13.29 -13.34
CA VAL A 86 -13.78 -13.31 -13.79
C VAL A 86 -14.27 -11.98 -14.35
N ALA A 87 -13.55 -10.88 -14.09
CA ALA A 87 -13.79 -9.59 -14.72
C ALA A 87 -12.54 -8.70 -14.64
N HIS A 88 -12.35 -7.87 -15.65
CA HIS A 88 -11.35 -6.81 -15.71
C HIS A 88 -12.00 -5.55 -16.29
N LEU A 89 -11.78 -4.40 -15.65
CA LEU A 89 -12.22 -3.10 -16.09
C LEU A 89 -11.00 -2.16 -16.12
N PRO A 90 -10.45 -1.86 -17.31
CA PRO A 90 -9.27 -1.02 -17.42
C PRO A 90 -9.56 0.40 -16.95
N LEU A 91 -8.51 1.11 -16.53
CA LEU A 91 -8.55 2.56 -16.36
C LEU A 91 -8.97 3.22 -17.69
N GLU A 92 -9.70 4.34 -17.61
CA GLU A 92 -10.20 5.06 -18.79
C GLU A 92 -10.10 6.59 -18.58
N GLY A 93 -9.96 7.33 -19.69
CA GLY A 93 -9.92 8.79 -19.67
C GLY A 93 -8.73 9.31 -18.85
N SER A 94 -8.96 10.35 -18.04
CA SER A 94 -7.91 10.98 -17.23
C SER A 94 -7.35 10.08 -16.12
N PHE A 95 -7.91 8.88 -15.91
CA PHE A 95 -7.41 7.92 -14.92
C PHE A 95 -6.47 6.90 -15.57
N ALA A 96 -6.33 6.93 -16.90
CA ALA A 96 -5.39 6.09 -17.65
C ALA A 96 -4.19 6.90 -18.20
N GLU A 97 -4.09 8.18 -17.81
CA GLU A 97 -2.95 9.02 -18.15
C GLU A 97 -1.71 8.56 -17.35
N GLU A 98 -0.52 8.84 -17.88
CA GLU A 98 0.73 8.56 -17.20
C GLU A 98 0.76 9.21 -15.81
N GLY A 99 1.16 8.47 -14.78
CA GLY A 99 1.13 8.93 -13.39
C GLY A 99 -0.25 8.93 -12.71
N ALA A 100 -1.33 8.58 -13.41
CA ALA A 100 -2.66 8.40 -12.82
C ALA A 100 -2.83 6.99 -12.23
N TYR A 101 -2.05 6.66 -11.21
CA TYR A 101 -2.00 5.33 -10.63
C TYR A 101 -3.27 4.97 -9.85
N GLY A 102 -3.74 3.72 -9.99
CA GLY A 102 -4.81 3.13 -9.17
C GLY A 102 -4.35 2.83 -7.74
N THR A 103 -5.23 3.03 -6.75
CA THR A 103 -4.90 2.94 -5.32
C THR A 103 -5.96 2.20 -4.51
N ASP A 104 -6.12 2.51 -3.22
CA ASP A 104 -6.88 1.67 -2.30
C ASP A 104 -8.42 1.68 -2.54
N MET A 105 -9.08 0.60 -2.11
CA MET A 105 -10.50 0.34 -2.33
C MET A 105 -11.34 0.36 -1.04
N ALA A 106 -12.58 0.83 -1.17
CA ALA A 106 -13.60 0.77 -0.12
C ALA A 106 -14.92 0.19 -0.63
N PHE A 107 -15.67 -0.52 0.23
CA PHE A 107 -16.87 -1.23 -0.18
C PHE A 107 -18.09 -0.88 0.67
N ARG A 108 -19.24 -0.78 0.03
CA ARG A 108 -20.54 -0.62 0.69
C ARG A 108 -21.66 -1.32 -0.05
N GLY A 109 -22.12 -2.44 0.49
CA GLY A 109 -23.17 -3.26 -0.11
C GLY A 109 -22.74 -3.74 -1.48
N ARG A 110 -23.35 -3.16 -2.53
CA ARG A 110 -23.05 -3.46 -3.94
C ARG A 110 -22.10 -2.46 -4.61
N TRP A 111 -21.61 -1.47 -3.86
CA TRP A 111 -20.77 -0.39 -4.39
C TRP A 111 -19.33 -0.64 -3.98
N LEU A 112 -18.43 -0.55 -4.96
CA LEU A 112 -16.98 -0.50 -4.77
C LEU A 112 -16.55 0.91 -5.16
N TYR A 113 -15.79 1.55 -4.29
CA TYR A 113 -15.13 2.83 -4.51
C TYR A 113 -13.64 2.54 -4.66
N ASP A 114 -13.05 2.99 -5.75
CA ASP A 114 -11.70 2.63 -6.19
C ASP A 114 -10.87 3.89 -6.38
N GLY A 115 -9.78 4.01 -5.63
CA GLY A 115 -8.91 5.18 -5.60
C GLY A 115 -8.03 5.31 -6.84
N ASN A 116 -7.60 6.54 -7.12
CA ASN A 116 -6.63 6.85 -8.16
C ASN A 116 -5.97 8.19 -7.84
N TYR A 117 -4.74 8.41 -8.31
CA TYR A 117 -4.04 9.70 -8.09
C TYR A 117 -4.80 10.92 -8.65
N SER A 118 -5.67 10.70 -9.64
CA SER A 118 -6.56 11.70 -10.23
C SER A 118 -7.95 11.81 -9.58
N GLY A 119 -8.28 11.01 -8.55
CA GLY A 119 -9.55 11.05 -7.84
C GLY A 119 -10.08 9.66 -7.48
N PHE A 120 -11.33 9.34 -7.85
CA PHE A 120 -11.85 7.99 -7.63
C PHE A 120 -12.93 7.55 -8.64
N GLN A 121 -13.13 6.25 -8.70
CA GLN A 121 -14.14 5.60 -9.53
C GLN A 121 -15.16 4.89 -8.64
N VAL A 122 -16.37 4.70 -9.17
CA VAL A 122 -17.44 3.97 -8.48
C VAL A 122 -17.94 2.86 -9.37
N PHE A 123 -17.91 1.64 -8.85
CA PHE A 123 -18.37 0.45 -9.53
C PHE A 123 -19.61 -0.15 -8.86
N ASP A 124 -20.55 -0.58 -9.70
CA ASP A 124 -21.67 -1.43 -9.30
C ASP A 124 -21.27 -2.90 -9.42
N ILE A 125 -21.00 -3.54 -8.28
CA ILE A 125 -20.56 -4.93 -8.16
C ILE A 125 -21.70 -5.89 -7.79
N LYS A 126 -22.97 -5.55 -8.07
CA LYS A 126 -24.10 -6.50 -7.86
C LYS A 126 -23.92 -7.81 -8.63
N LYS A 127 -23.24 -7.76 -9.78
CA LYS A 127 -22.78 -8.93 -10.52
C LYS A 127 -21.25 -8.85 -10.58
N PRO A 128 -20.52 -9.50 -9.66
CA PRO A 128 -19.06 -9.39 -9.59
C PRO A 128 -18.34 -9.84 -10.87
N THR A 129 -18.92 -10.77 -11.62
CA THR A 129 -18.40 -11.22 -12.94
C THR A 129 -18.73 -10.27 -14.09
N LYS A 130 -19.49 -9.20 -13.83
CA LYS A 130 -19.77 -8.13 -14.80
C LYS A 130 -19.98 -6.80 -14.06
N PRO A 131 -18.94 -6.27 -13.39
CA PRO A 131 -18.98 -4.97 -12.75
C PRO A 131 -19.33 -3.89 -13.77
N LYS A 132 -19.83 -2.75 -13.28
CA LYS A 132 -20.08 -1.59 -14.13
C LYS A 132 -19.57 -0.33 -13.46
N ARG A 133 -18.68 0.40 -14.12
CA ARG A 133 -18.35 1.78 -13.75
C ARG A 133 -19.62 2.64 -13.87
N VAL A 134 -19.99 3.34 -12.81
CA VAL A 134 -21.19 4.19 -12.76
C VAL A 134 -20.88 5.66 -12.48
N ALA A 135 -19.67 5.95 -12.00
CA ALA A 135 -19.15 7.30 -11.85
C ALA A 135 -17.62 7.25 -11.90
N GLN A 136 -17.04 8.36 -12.35
CA GLN A 136 -15.63 8.69 -12.27
C GLN A 136 -15.58 10.15 -11.82
N VAL A 137 -14.92 10.41 -10.70
CA VAL A 137 -14.86 11.72 -10.06
C VAL A 137 -13.42 12.20 -10.13
N PHE A 138 -13.16 13.10 -11.06
CA PHE A 138 -11.86 13.78 -11.16
C PHE A 138 -11.72 14.77 -9.99
N CYS A 139 -10.73 14.52 -9.14
CA CYS A 139 -10.41 15.32 -7.97
C CYS A 139 -8.95 15.04 -7.55
N PRO A 140 -7.98 15.48 -8.36
CA PRO A 140 -6.57 15.12 -8.22
C PRO A 140 -5.99 15.58 -6.87
N GLY A 141 -5.07 14.79 -6.33
CA GLY A 141 -4.47 15.05 -5.02
C GLY A 141 -3.38 14.07 -4.56
N GLY A 142 -2.85 13.22 -5.45
CA GLY A 142 -1.96 12.12 -5.05
C GLY A 142 -2.74 10.93 -4.54
N GLN A 143 -2.16 10.16 -3.63
CA GLN A 143 -2.58 8.83 -3.13
C GLN A 143 -4.04 8.47 -3.39
N GLY A 144 -4.99 9.27 -2.90
CA GLY A 144 -6.40 9.07 -3.23
C GLY A 144 -7.03 7.85 -2.57
N ASP A 145 -6.39 7.26 -1.54
CA ASP A 145 -6.93 6.15 -0.76
C ASP A 145 -8.30 6.49 -0.19
N LEU A 146 -9.17 5.48 -0.13
CA LEU A 146 -10.59 5.65 0.16
C LEU A 146 -11.03 4.87 1.39
N SER A 147 -11.92 5.49 2.17
CA SER A 147 -12.75 4.75 3.13
C SER A 147 -14.18 5.23 3.12
N VAL A 148 -15.12 4.29 3.30
CA VAL A 148 -16.56 4.58 3.31
C VAL A 148 -17.21 4.20 4.64
N HIS A 149 -18.05 5.10 5.16
CA HIS A 149 -18.93 4.84 6.29
C HIS A 149 -20.34 5.39 6.02
N LYS A 150 -21.32 4.50 5.88
CA LYS A 150 -22.71 4.84 5.51
C LYS A 150 -22.78 5.59 4.18
N ASN A 151 -22.98 6.91 4.19
CA ASN A 151 -23.03 7.74 2.97
C ASN A 151 -21.85 8.70 2.89
N ILE A 152 -20.81 8.50 3.70
CA ILE A 152 -19.64 9.36 3.76
C ILE A 152 -18.49 8.58 3.15
N LEU A 153 -17.90 9.12 2.09
CA LEU A 153 -16.63 8.66 1.53
C LEU A 153 -15.57 9.69 1.93
N VAL A 154 -14.44 9.21 2.43
CA VAL A 154 -13.27 10.02 2.77
C VAL A 154 -12.17 9.63 1.79
N MET A 155 -11.44 10.63 1.29
CA MET A 155 -10.36 10.47 0.33
C MET A 155 -9.13 11.22 0.84
N SER A 156 -7.99 10.55 0.81
CA SER A 156 -6.67 11.11 1.11
C SER A 156 -6.20 12.08 0.02
N VAL A 157 -5.46 13.12 0.42
CA VAL A 157 -4.75 14.06 -0.44
C VAL A 157 -3.40 14.32 0.20
N ASP A 158 -2.33 13.92 -0.48
CA ASP A 158 -0.96 13.98 0.00
C ASP A 158 0.01 14.64 -0.99
N SER A 159 -0.52 15.23 -2.06
CA SER A 159 0.24 16.13 -2.94
C SER A 159 -0.30 17.55 -2.84
N SER A 160 0.61 18.52 -2.75
CA SER A 160 0.30 19.91 -2.43
C SER A 160 -0.51 20.58 -3.53
N ARG A 161 -1.62 21.20 -3.13
CA ARG A 161 -2.59 21.82 -4.04
C ARG A 161 -2.70 23.32 -3.83
N SER A 162 -3.12 24.04 -4.88
CA SER A 162 -3.37 25.48 -4.82
C SER A 162 -4.60 25.88 -3.99
N ASP A 163 -5.57 24.96 -3.83
CA ASP A 163 -6.74 25.12 -2.97
C ASP A 163 -7.41 23.76 -2.67
N ASP A 164 -8.48 23.78 -1.89
CA ASP A 164 -9.21 22.60 -1.43
C ASP A 164 -10.20 22.02 -2.47
N SER A 165 -10.32 22.63 -3.66
CA SER A 165 -11.28 22.22 -4.68
C SER A 165 -10.78 21.04 -5.53
N CYS A 166 -11.69 20.33 -6.20
CA CYS A 166 -11.32 19.31 -7.19
C CYS A 166 -10.78 19.91 -8.51
N SER A 167 -10.82 21.24 -8.67
CA SER A 167 -10.21 21.96 -9.78
C SER A 167 -8.85 22.56 -9.44
N SER A 168 -8.33 22.28 -8.24
CA SER A 168 -7.03 22.77 -7.82
C SER A 168 -5.93 22.26 -8.75
N THR A 169 -4.83 22.99 -8.80
CA THR A 169 -3.59 22.64 -9.52
C THR A 169 -2.52 22.26 -8.51
N ALA A 170 -1.44 21.62 -8.97
CA ALA A 170 -0.27 21.40 -8.12
C ALA A 170 0.28 22.76 -7.65
N LEU A 171 0.72 22.82 -6.41
CA LEU A 171 1.43 23.95 -5.82
C LEU A 171 2.56 23.39 -4.96
N SER A 172 3.69 24.09 -4.88
CA SER A 172 4.80 23.65 -4.05
C SER A 172 4.41 23.58 -2.58
N ALA A 173 4.83 22.52 -1.88
CA ALA A 173 4.68 22.38 -0.42
C ALA A 173 5.47 23.44 0.37
N THR A 174 6.41 24.15 -0.27
CA THR A 174 7.13 25.29 0.33
C THR A 174 6.30 26.57 0.37
N GLU A 175 5.20 26.64 -0.39
CA GLU A 175 4.30 27.78 -0.42
C GLU A 175 3.30 27.68 0.73
N LYS A 176 3.24 28.71 1.59
CA LYS A 176 2.37 28.71 2.78
C LYS A 176 0.86 28.58 2.46
N SER A 177 0.47 28.86 1.22
CA SER A 177 -0.91 28.72 0.76
C SER A 177 -1.24 27.34 0.19
N ALA A 178 -0.27 26.43 0.12
CA ALA A 178 -0.51 25.06 -0.30
C ALA A 178 -1.49 24.36 0.63
N TRP A 179 -2.31 23.49 0.06
CA TRP A 179 -3.35 22.77 0.76
C TRP A 179 -3.22 21.27 0.51
N GLU A 180 -3.30 20.49 1.59
CA GLU A 180 -3.38 19.03 1.59
C GLU A 180 -4.23 18.55 2.78
N GLY A 181 -4.64 17.27 2.76
CA GLY A 181 -5.37 16.66 3.87
C GLY A 181 -6.49 15.75 3.39
N LEU A 182 -7.69 15.91 3.93
CA LEU A 182 -8.83 15.04 3.61
C LEU A 182 -9.88 15.74 2.77
N ARG A 183 -10.40 15.03 1.76
CA ARG A 183 -11.65 15.39 1.07
C ARG A 183 -12.78 14.46 1.49
N VAL A 184 -13.96 15.03 1.72
CA VAL A 184 -15.15 14.31 2.20
C VAL A 184 -16.28 14.45 1.18
N PHE A 185 -16.86 13.31 0.81
CA PHE A 185 -17.94 13.22 -0.16
C PHE A 185 -19.21 12.60 0.46
N ASP A 186 -20.37 13.14 0.10
CA ASP A 186 -21.66 12.48 0.27
C ASP A 186 -21.92 11.53 -0.93
N VAL A 187 -21.95 10.23 -0.64
CA VAL A 187 -22.21 9.14 -1.58
C VAL A 187 -23.56 8.47 -1.36
N SER A 188 -24.55 9.21 -0.83
CA SER A 188 -25.95 8.77 -0.77
C SER A 188 -26.50 8.40 -2.16
N ASN A 189 -26.04 9.08 -3.21
CA ASN A 189 -26.17 8.65 -4.60
C ASN A 189 -24.77 8.33 -5.19
N PRO A 190 -24.37 7.05 -5.24
CA PRO A 190 -23.04 6.65 -5.72
C PRO A 190 -22.77 6.98 -7.20
N ARG A 191 -23.81 7.25 -8.00
CA ARG A 191 -23.66 7.68 -9.40
C ARG A 191 -23.36 9.17 -9.55
N LYS A 192 -23.55 9.94 -8.48
CA LYS A 192 -23.29 11.37 -8.45
C LYS A 192 -22.78 11.76 -7.04
N PRO A 193 -21.57 11.33 -6.66
CA PRO A 193 -20.93 11.77 -5.43
C PRO A 193 -20.91 13.29 -5.34
N LYS A 194 -21.06 13.83 -4.13
CA LYS A 194 -21.04 15.28 -3.89
C LYS A 194 -19.90 15.61 -2.95
N TYR A 195 -19.02 16.52 -3.35
CA TYR A 195 -18.01 17.07 -2.45
C TYR A 195 -18.69 17.95 -1.40
N VAL A 196 -18.40 17.72 -0.11
CA VAL A 196 -19.11 18.39 1.00
C VAL A 196 -18.21 19.04 2.05
N ALA A 197 -16.94 18.64 2.15
CA ALA A 197 -15.96 19.29 3.03
C ALA A 197 -14.53 18.90 2.65
N ALA A 198 -13.61 19.81 2.94
CA ALA A 198 -12.18 19.55 3.04
C ALA A 198 -11.73 19.72 4.50
N VAL A 199 -10.68 19.02 4.91
CA VAL A 199 -10.01 19.25 6.18
C VAL A 199 -8.51 19.24 5.95
N GLU A 200 -7.90 20.41 6.12
CA GLU A 200 -6.45 20.59 6.05
C GLU A 200 -5.75 19.94 7.26
N THR A 201 -4.55 19.41 7.00
CA THR A 201 -3.64 18.82 8.00
C THR A 201 -2.20 19.21 7.68
N ASP A 202 -1.37 19.34 8.71
CA ASP A 202 -0.01 19.90 8.59
C ASP A 202 0.89 19.20 7.55
N CYS A 203 0.73 17.89 7.36
CA CYS A 203 1.52 17.05 6.44
C CYS A 203 0.62 16.29 5.45
N GLY A 204 -0.50 16.89 5.06
CA GLY A 204 -1.48 16.24 4.20
C GLY A 204 -2.05 14.96 4.80
N SER A 205 -2.50 14.06 3.93
CA SER A 205 -3.03 12.75 4.28
C SER A 205 -2.59 11.75 3.23
N HIS A 206 -1.53 11.00 3.53
CA HIS A 206 -1.07 9.89 2.70
C HIS A 206 -2.15 8.80 2.69
N THR A 207 -2.38 8.16 3.84
CA THR A 207 -3.52 7.26 4.02
C THR A 207 -4.39 7.75 5.17
N HIS A 208 -5.51 7.07 5.38
CA HIS A 208 -6.34 7.35 6.54
C HIS A 208 -7.17 6.14 6.97
N THR A 209 -7.51 6.13 8.25
CA THR A 209 -8.31 5.06 8.83
C THR A 209 -9.49 5.53 9.64
N LEU A 210 -10.61 4.83 9.44
CA LEU A 210 -11.85 5.13 10.13
C LEU A 210 -11.91 4.50 11.52
N ALA A 211 -12.27 5.32 12.50
CA ALA A 211 -12.44 4.94 13.90
C ALA A 211 -13.83 5.43 14.41
N PRO A 212 -14.95 4.87 13.91
CA PRO A 212 -16.29 5.32 14.28
C PRO A 212 -16.58 5.14 15.77
N THR A 213 -17.35 6.08 16.33
CA THR A 213 -17.87 5.96 17.70
C THR A 213 -18.85 4.80 17.83
N LYS A 214 -18.89 4.15 19.00
CA LYS A 214 -19.83 3.04 19.28
C LYS A 214 -21.30 3.40 19.06
N ASN A 215 -21.68 4.66 19.30
CA ASN A 215 -23.05 5.13 19.05
C ASN A 215 -23.33 5.54 17.59
N GLY A 216 -22.33 5.45 16.71
CA GLY A 216 -22.43 5.73 15.28
C GLY A 216 -22.77 7.17 14.90
N LYS A 217 -22.66 8.14 15.84
CA LYS A 217 -23.00 9.56 15.63
C LYS A 217 -21.84 10.37 15.07
N SER A 218 -20.61 9.98 15.40
CA SER A 218 -19.38 10.61 14.91
C SER A 218 -18.44 9.56 14.34
N LEU A 219 -17.82 9.94 13.23
CA LEU A 219 -16.72 9.23 12.61
C LEU A 219 -15.44 9.99 12.98
N PHE A 220 -14.49 9.31 13.62
CA PHE A 220 -13.13 9.82 13.72
C PHE A 220 -12.31 9.22 12.58
N VAL A 221 -11.39 10.01 12.06
CA VAL A 221 -10.46 9.62 11.01
C VAL A 221 -9.06 9.88 11.54
N TYR A 222 -8.24 8.84 11.53
CA TYR A 222 -6.82 8.89 11.85
C TYR A 222 -6.08 9.12 10.53
N VAL A 223 -5.43 10.26 10.42
CA VAL A 223 -4.74 10.68 9.20
C VAL A 223 -3.29 10.25 9.32
N SER A 224 -2.90 9.32 8.47
CA SER A 224 -1.53 8.85 8.32
C SER A 224 -0.80 9.79 7.37
N SER A 225 0.31 10.32 7.82
CA SER A 225 1.11 11.32 7.10
C SER A 225 2.52 11.27 7.66
N TYR A 226 3.52 11.52 6.82
CA TYR A 226 4.94 11.47 7.15
C TYR A 226 5.71 12.44 6.22
N SER A 227 7.04 12.29 6.14
CA SER A 227 7.93 13.15 5.33
C SER A 227 7.99 14.63 5.74
N PRO A 228 8.16 14.97 7.03
CA PRO A 228 8.38 16.35 7.42
C PRO A 228 9.66 16.94 6.83
N ASN A 229 9.61 18.22 6.47
CA ASN A 229 10.75 18.95 5.92
C ASN A 229 10.85 20.35 6.54
N ALA A 230 12.08 20.74 6.91
CA ALA A 230 12.35 22.06 7.48
C ALA A 230 12.05 23.22 6.52
N ASP A 231 11.97 22.95 5.21
CA ASP A 231 11.61 23.95 4.20
C ASP A 231 10.09 24.09 3.99
N TYR A 232 9.26 23.16 4.51
CA TYR A 232 7.81 23.19 4.34
C TYR A 232 7.14 23.97 5.48
N PRO A 233 6.51 25.12 5.24
CA PRO A 233 5.97 25.98 6.31
C PRO A 233 4.80 25.37 7.10
N ASP A 234 4.24 24.24 6.67
CA ASP A 234 3.22 23.47 7.39
C ASP A 234 3.80 22.19 8.02
N CYS A 235 4.44 21.33 7.23
CA CYS A 235 4.93 20.02 7.66
C CYS A 235 6.38 20.07 8.20
N GLN A 236 6.58 20.73 9.34
CA GLN A 236 7.90 20.88 9.97
C GLN A 236 8.29 19.69 10.86
N PRO A 237 9.57 19.27 10.89
CA PRO A 237 10.05 18.28 11.84
C PRO A 237 10.13 18.84 13.28
N PRO A 238 9.90 18.01 14.32
CA PRO A 238 9.52 16.60 14.24
C PRO A 238 8.00 16.40 14.00
N HIS A 239 7.63 15.35 13.27
CA HIS A 239 6.24 14.95 13.05
C HIS A 239 5.88 13.67 13.83
N ASP A 240 5.94 13.77 15.16
CA ASP A 240 5.72 12.64 16.07
C ASP A 240 4.24 12.42 16.45
N LYS A 241 3.32 12.98 15.67
CA LYS A 241 1.90 13.14 16.03
C LYS A 241 0.99 12.51 14.98
N ILE A 242 -0.27 12.34 15.35
CA ILE A 242 -1.31 11.94 14.43
C ILE A 242 -2.42 12.98 14.35
N SER A 243 -2.80 13.37 13.14
CA SER A 243 -3.96 14.23 12.92
C SER A 243 -5.25 13.42 13.06
N VAL A 244 -6.15 13.87 13.94
CA VAL A 244 -7.44 13.21 14.20
C VAL A 244 -8.57 14.12 13.75
N VAL A 245 -9.22 13.75 12.65
CA VAL A 245 -10.37 14.48 12.09
C VAL A 245 -11.67 13.91 12.64
N LYS A 246 -12.65 14.78 12.91
CA LYS A 246 -14.00 14.38 13.33
C LYS A 246 -15.03 14.78 12.28
N ILE A 247 -15.76 13.79 11.77
CA ILE A 247 -16.86 13.97 10.82
C ILE A 247 -18.20 13.60 11.50
N PRO A 248 -19.12 14.58 11.71
CA PRO A 248 -20.46 14.28 12.18
C PRO A 248 -21.25 13.51 11.12
N VAL A 249 -21.70 12.28 11.42
CA VAL A 249 -22.31 11.38 10.43
C VAL A 249 -23.54 11.97 9.73
N LYS A 250 -24.33 12.79 10.44
CA LYS A 250 -25.53 13.45 9.88
C LYS A 250 -25.23 14.79 9.19
N LYS A 251 -24.03 15.34 9.36
CA LYS A 251 -23.62 16.66 8.85
C LYS A 251 -22.15 16.61 8.42
N PRO A 252 -21.80 15.83 7.38
CA PRO A 252 -20.42 15.62 6.97
C PRO A 252 -19.71 16.93 6.57
N ALA A 253 -20.45 17.93 6.09
CA ALA A 253 -19.94 19.29 5.82
C ALA A 253 -19.40 20.04 7.05
N ARG A 254 -19.47 19.45 8.24
CA ARG A 254 -18.87 19.98 9.49
C ARG A 254 -17.65 19.16 9.93
N ALA A 255 -17.04 18.42 8.99
CA ALA A 255 -15.75 17.78 9.20
C ALA A 255 -14.72 18.84 9.63
N LYS A 256 -13.84 18.47 10.57
CA LYS A 256 -12.77 19.34 11.04
C LYS A 256 -11.70 18.56 11.79
N LEU A 257 -10.48 19.09 11.80
CA LEU A 257 -9.43 18.64 12.71
C LEU A 257 -9.91 18.76 14.16
N ALA A 258 -9.80 17.68 14.91
CA ALA A 258 -10.32 17.58 16.27
C ALA A 258 -9.19 17.57 17.31
N ALA A 259 -8.09 16.91 17.01
CA ALA A 259 -6.90 16.80 17.86
C ALA A 259 -5.68 16.37 17.04
N THR A 260 -4.50 16.59 17.62
CA THR A 260 -3.19 16.18 17.09
C THR A 260 -2.36 15.52 18.21
N PRO A 261 -2.79 14.39 18.80
CA PRO A 261 -2.03 13.73 19.85
C PRO A 261 -0.66 13.28 19.34
N VAL A 262 0.36 13.47 20.18
CA VAL A 262 1.71 12.97 19.97
C VAL A 262 1.72 11.46 20.25
N LEU A 263 2.14 10.67 19.27
CA LEU A 263 2.30 9.22 19.38
C LEU A 263 3.70 8.86 19.91
N PHE A 264 4.73 9.60 19.49
CA PHE A 264 6.13 9.35 19.85
C PHE A 264 6.72 10.52 20.65
N PRO A 265 6.34 10.71 21.93
CA PRO A 265 6.79 11.87 22.71
C PRO A 265 8.30 11.93 22.95
N ASP A 266 8.98 10.80 22.87
CA ASP A 266 10.43 10.66 23.03
C ASP A 266 11.16 10.49 21.68
N GLY A 267 10.46 10.69 20.56
CA GLY A 267 10.91 10.33 19.22
C GLY A 267 10.69 8.83 18.90
N GLY A 268 10.60 8.50 17.62
CA GLY A 268 10.58 7.11 17.15
C GLY A 268 11.96 6.63 16.68
N ASN A 269 12.00 5.52 15.94
CA ASN A 269 13.21 4.97 15.36
C ASN A 269 13.98 6.03 14.56
N PRO A 270 15.29 6.24 14.82
CA PRO A 270 16.11 7.19 14.06
C PRO A 270 16.39 6.74 12.61
N GLY A 271 16.11 5.48 12.27
CA GLY A 271 16.40 4.88 10.97
C GLY A 271 17.85 4.40 10.84
N GLY A 272 18.11 3.70 9.74
CA GLY A 272 19.42 3.18 9.37
C GLY A 272 20.19 4.07 8.39
N PRO A 273 21.41 3.67 8.01
CA PRO A 273 22.30 4.48 7.15
C PRO A 273 21.77 4.70 5.73
N ILE A 274 20.88 3.82 5.23
CA ILE A 274 20.27 3.95 3.90
C ILE A 274 18.75 3.78 4.06
N PRO A 275 18.00 4.90 4.15
CA PRO A 275 16.53 4.87 4.25
C PRO A 275 15.90 4.03 3.14
N LEU A 276 14.75 3.39 3.42
CA LEU A 276 14.03 2.47 2.51
C LEU A 276 14.77 1.18 2.11
N LEU A 277 16.07 1.02 2.41
CA LEU A 277 16.85 -0.21 2.14
C LEU A 277 17.33 -0.93 3.40
N THR A 278 17.58 -0.18 4.48
CA THR A 278 17.94 -0.76 5.78
C THR A 278 16.80 -0.64 6.78
N SER A 279 16.55 0.57 7.28
CA SER A 279 15.52 0.92 8.27
C SER A 279 15.21 2.40 8.08
N SER A 280 13.94 2.77 8.12
CA SER A 280 13.49 4.14 7.90
C SER A 280 13.28 4.86 9.24
N SER A 281 13.46 6.17 9.25
CA SER A 281 13.14 6.94 10.44
C SER A 281 11.63 7.01 10.65
N THR A 282 11.20 6.87 11.89
CA THR A 282 9.81 7.09 12.28
C THR A 282 9.54 8.59 12.29
N SER A 283 8.70 9.04 11.35
CA SER A 283 8.32 10.44 11.21
C SER A 283 6.81 10.63 11.01
N GLY A 284 6.04 9.67 11.52
CA GLY A 284 4.62 9.52 11.27
C GLY A 284 4.28 8.06 11.02
N CYS A 285 2.98 7.74 11.01
CA CYS A 285 2.54 6.42 10.58
C CYS A 285 2.23 6.41 9.10
N HIS A 286 2.65 5.34 8.40
CA HIS A 286 2.31 5.12 6.99
C HIS A 286 0.87 4.61 6.87
N ASP A 287 0.56 3.47 7.50
CA ASP A 287 -0.80 3.00 7.72
C ASP A 287 -1.09 2.75 9.19
N ILE A 288 -2.36 2.93 9.55
CA ILE A 288 -2.90 2.50 10.82
C ILE A 288 -4.11 1.65 10.54
N THR A 289 -4.17 0.46 11.11
CA THR A 289 -5.37 -0.36 11.05
C THR A 289 -6.11 -0.30 12.38
N ALA A 290 -7.30 0.27 12.36
CA ALA A 290 -8.19 0.31 13.52
C ALA A 290 -9.06 -0.93 13.56
N TYR A 291 -9.28 -1.44 14.77
CA TYR A 291 -10.29 -2.44 15.06
C TYR A 291 -11.37 -1.85 15.99
N PRO A 292 -12.34 -1.10 15.45
CA PRO A 292 -13.25 -0.29 16.26
C PRO A 292 -14.11 -1.06 17.27
N SER A 293 -14.47 -2.30 17.01
CA SER A 293 -15.28 -3.10 17.94
C SER A 293 -14.51 -3.52 19.21
N LYS A 294 -13.17 -3.59 19.11
CA LYS A 294 -12.27 -3.98 20.20
C LYS A 294 -11.55 -2.79 20.86
N ASP A 295 -11.75 -1.57 20.35
CA ASP A 295 -11.10 -0.36 20.83
C ASP A 295 -9.55 -0.42 20.78
N ILE A 296 -9.00 -1.17 19.81
CA ILE A 296 -7.56 -1.24 19.52
C ILE A 296 -7.26 -0.76 18.09
N ALA A 297 -6.04 -0.33 17.84
CA ALA A 297 -5.47 -0.16 16.50
C ALA A 297 -4.00 -0.61 16.49
N ALA A 298 -3.47 -0.91 15.31
CA ALA A 298 -2.05 -1.14 15.09
C ALA A 298 -1.56 -0.13 14.05
N GLY A 299 -0.40 0.47 14.27
CA GLY A 299 0.22 1.42 13.35
C GLY A 299 1.53 0.88 12.82
N ALA A 300 1.74 0.99 11.51
CA ALA A 300 3.01 0.75 10.86
C ALA A 300 3.59 2.13 10.53
N CYS A 301 4.67 2.50 11.22
CA CYS A 301 5.12 3.88 11.32
C CYS A 301 6.51 4.11 10.77
N MET A 302 6.72 3.60 9.56
CA MET A 302 7.96 3.64 8.78
C MET A 302 9.12 2.90 9.44
N GLY A 303 9.54 3.29 10.64
CA GLY A 303 10.61 2.64 11.41
C GLY A 303 10.13 1.75 12.56
N ASP A 304 8.88 1.91 13.00
CA ASP A 304 8.33 1.20 14.14
C ASP A 304 6.95 0.58 13.85
N GLY A 305 6.66 -0.57 14.45
CA GLY A 305 5.31 -1.10 14.62
C GLY A 305 4.76 -0.72 15.99
N ILE A 306 3.50 -0.32 16.08
CA ILE A 306 2.87 0.09 17.36
C ILE A 306 1.50 -0.55 17.58
N LEU A 307 1.13 -0.73 18.86
CA LEU A 307 -0.26 -0.93 19.28
C LEU A 307 -0.82 0.35 19.91
N LEU A 308 -2.10 0.59 19.68
CA LEU A 308 -2.82 1.78 20.10
C LEU A 308 -4.11 1.40 20.85
N ASP A 309 -4.32 1.96 22.04
CA ASP A 309 -5.64 2.06 22.67
C ASP A 309 -6.43 3.19 22.01
N ILE A 310 -7.58 2.85 21.41
CA ILE A 310 -8.49 3.79 20.74
C ILE A 310 -9.85 3.88 21.41
N SER A 311 -10.00 3.42 22.66
CA SER A 311 -11.21 3.58 23.48
C SER A 311 -11.68 5.03 23.53
N LYS A 312 -10.71 5.96 23.53
CA LYS A 312 -10.92 7.40 23.34
C LYS A 312 -10.49 7.80 21.93
N ARG A 313 -11.40 7.69 20.96
CA ARG A 313 -11.16 8.00 19.53
C ARG A 313 -10.55 9.36 19.22
N LYS A 314 -10.68 10.35 20.11
CA LYS A 314 -10.08 11.68 19.92
C LYS A 314 -8.60 11.73 20.37
N LYS A 315 -8.19 10.78 21.21
CA LYS A 315 -6.89 10.74 21.89
C LYS A 315 -6.41 9.27 21.95
N PRO A 316 -6.08 8.66 20.81
CA PRO A 316 -5.39 7.37 20.80
C PRO A 316 -4.12 7.43 21.67
N LYS A 317 -3.74 6.29 22.25
CA LYS A 317 -2.55 6.18 23.08
C LYS A 317 -1.74 4.97 22.64
N VAL A 318 -0.44 5.16 22.39
CA VAL A 318 0.50 4.06 22.17
C VAL A 318 0.60 3.22 23.44
N THR A 319 0.44 1.91 23.29
CA THR A 319 0.53 0.94 24.38
C THR A 319 1.71 -0.01 24.23
N GLU A 320 2.20 -0.18 23.00
CA GLU A 320 3.34 -1.03 22.68
C GLU A 320 4.06 -0.48 21.44
N VAL A 321 5.37 -0.65 21.39
CA VAL A 321 6.23 -0.32 20.25
C VAL A 321 7.17 -1.49 20.02
N VAL A 322 7.33 -1.91 18.77
CA VAL A 322 8.30 -2.90 18.32
C VAL A 322 9.11 -2.32 17.16
N THR A 323 10.38 -2.70 17.11
CA THR A 323 11.34 -2.24 16.10
C THR A 323 12.12 -3.45 15.59
N ASP A 324 12.37 -3.50 14.28
CA ASP A 324 13.18 -4.54 13.63
C ASP A 324 14.08 -3.91 12.57
N ASP A 325 15.24 -3.41 13.00
CA ASP A 325 16.20 -2.76 12.11
C ASP A 325 17.00 -3.76 11.24
N LEU A 326 16.78 -5.06 11.43
CA LEU A 326 17.50 -6.09 10.70
C LEU A 326 16.75 -6.50 9.43
N ASN A 327 15.44 -6.73 9.55
CA ASN A 327 14.63 -7.27 8.45
C ASN A 327 13.56 -6.31 7.93
N PHE A 328 13.14 -5.30 8.70
CA PHE A 328 12.15 -4.32 8.27
C PHE A 328 12.82 -3.00 7.86
N ALA A 329 12.60 -2.59 6.62
CA ALA A 329 13.10 -1.32 6.10
C ALA A 329 12.05 -0.22 6.15
N PHE A 330 10.79 -0.57 5.90
CA PHE A 330 9.67 0.36 5.87
C PHE A 330 8.39 -0.31 6.39
N TRP A 331 8.09 -0.06 7.67
CA TRP A 331 6.84 -0.49 8.29
C TRP A 331 5.67 0.21 7.60
N HIS A 332 5.02 -0.53 6.69
CA HIS A 332 4.06 0.00 5.74
C HIS A 332 2.62 -0.12 6.24
N SER A 333 2.17 -1.35 6.54
CA SER A 333 0.80 -1.59 7.00
C SER A 333 0.69 -2.68 8.06
N ALA A 334 -0.48 -2.76 8.68
CA ALA A 334 -0.77 -3.68 9.77
C ALA A 334 -2.15 -4.31 9.59
N THR A 335 -2.32 -5.59 9.90
CA THR A 335 -3.61 -6.29 9.86
C THR A 335 -3.73 -7.19 11.08
N PHE A 336 -4.73 -6.96 11.92
CA PHE A 336 -5.08 -7.88 12.99
C PHE A 336 -5.65 -9.16 12.43
N ASN A 337 -5.46 -10.30 13.10
CA ASN A 337 -6.36 -11.42 12.90
C ASN A 337 -7.79 -11.09 13.39
N ASN A 338 -8.81 -11.88 13.01
CA ASN A 338 -10.20 -11.54 13.37
C ASN A 338 -10.43 -11.55 14.90
N ALA A 339 -9.67 -12.39 15.63
CA ALA A 339 -9.69 -12.46 17.09
C ALA A 339 -9.01 -11.24 17.76
N GLY A 340 -8.27 -10.41 17.03
CA GLY A 340 -7.51 -9.29 17.59
C GLY A 340 -6.42 -9.74 18.58
N THR A 341 -5.87 -10.93 18.38
CA THR A 341 -4.83 -11.56 19.20
C THR A 341 -3.50 -11.69 18.46
N LYS A 342 -3.44 -11.26 17.20
CA LYS A 342 -2.24 -11.25 16.35
C LYS A 342 -2.24 -10.00 15.49
N VAL A 343 -1.07 -9.55 15.08
CA VAL A 343 -0.88 -8.53 14.05
C VAL A 343 0.11 -9.05 13.01
N LEU A 344 -0.27 -8.93 11.75
CA LEU A 344 0.64 -9.04 10.62
C LEU A 344 1.04 -7.62 10.20
N PHE A 345 2.33 -7.31 10.30
CA PHE A 345 2.91 -6.09 9.77
C PHE A 345 3.57 -6.36 8.42
N THR A 346 3.57 -5.38 7.54
CA THR A 346 4.11 -5.49 6.19
C THR A 346 5.32 -4.57 6.04
N ASP A 347 6.44 -5.12 5.57
CA ASP A 347 7.63 -4.37 5.18
C ASP A 347 7.57 -4.04 3.68
N GLU A 348 7.41 -2.76 3.36
CA GLU A 348 7.45 -2.27 1.98
C GLU A 348 8.85 -1.78 1.62
N LEU A 349 9.82 -2.70 1.72
CA LEU A 349 11.20 -2.47 1.31
C LEU A 349 11.26 -1.79 -0.07
N GLY A 350 12.01 -0.69 -0.16
CA GLY A 350 12.12 0.10 -1.39
C GLY A 350 10.93 1.00 -1.72
N GLY A 351 9.97 1.18 -0.81
CA GLY A 351 8.81 2.05 -1.01
C GLY A 351 7.96 1.62 -2.21
N GLY A 352 7.77 0.31 -2.38
CA GLY A 352 6.92 -0.26 -3.42
C GLY A 352 7.54 -0.31 -4.81
N SER A 353 8.66 0.37 -5.04
CA SER A 353 9.26 0.54 -6.37
C SER A 353 10.37 -0.48 -6.69
N LEU A 354 10.90 -1.21 -5.70
CA LEU A 354 12.00 -2.14 -5.90
C LEU A 354 11.55 -3.58 -6.20
N PRO A 355 12.36 -4.38 -6.92
CA PRO A 355 12.11 -5.79 -7.21
C PRO A 355 12.49 -6.69 -6.03
N THR A 356 11.86 -6.49 -4.87
CA THR A 356 12.29 -7.15 -3.63
C THR A 356 11.97 -8.63 -3.56
N CYS A 357 11.07 -9.14 -4.41
CA CYS A 357 10.83 -10.58 -4.53
C CYS A 357 11.96 -11.34 -5.23
N HIS A 358 12.96 -10.63 -5.77
CA HIS A 358 14.17 -11.25 -6.29
C HIS A 358 14.97 -11.97 -5.18
N PRO A 359 15.51 -13.19 -5.42
CA PRO A 359 16.23 -14.00 -4.42
C PRO A 359 17.36 -13.28 -3.68
N GLY A 360 18.00 -12.30 -4.33
CA GLY A 360 19.05 -11.47 -3.74
C GLY A 360 18.63 -10.75 -2.44
N PHE A 361 17.35 -10.43 -2.26
CA PHE A 361 16.84 -9.81 -1.02
C PHE A 361 16.54 -10.81 0.10
N GLY A 362 16.58 -12.11 -0.21
CA GLY A 362 16.26 -13.19 0.73
C GLY A 362 14.77 -13.27 1.12
N PRO A 363 14.43 -14.22 2.00
CA PRO A 363 13.03 -14.52 2.34
C PRO A 363 12.45 -13.64 3.47
N THR A 364 13.28 -12.86 4.17
CA THR A 364 12.85 -12.11 5.38
C THR A 364 12.67 -10.61 5.18
N LYS A 365 13.26 -10.03 4.14
CA LYS A 365 13.14 -8.59 3.82
C LYS A 365 12.06 -8.36 2.76
N GLY A 366 11.36 -7.23 2.82
CA GLY A 366 10.21 -6.98 1.95
C GLY A 366 9.08 -8.00 2.19
N ALA A 367 9.01 -8.51 3.42
CA ALA A 367 8.15 -9.60 3.85
C ALA A 367 7.11 -9.10 4.86
N ASN A 368 6.13 -9.95 5.16
CA ASN A 368 5.30 -9.74 6.35
C ASN A 368 6.04 -10.23 7.60
N GLY A 369 5.86 -9.55 8.73
CA GLY A 369 6.23 -9.98 10.06
C GLY A 369 4.97 -10.31 10.87
N ILE A 370 4.89 -11.51 11.43
CA ILE A 370 3.73 -12.00 12.17
C ILE A 370 4.03 -11.99 13.66
N TYR A 371 3.18 -11.31 14.42
CA TYR A 371 3.31 -11.12 15.85
C TYR A 371 2.05 -11.60 16.56
N ASP A 372 2.23 -12.37 17.63
CA ASP A 372 1.14 -12.65 18.57
C ASP A 372 1.05 -11.50 19.59
N ILE A 373 -0.15 -11.27 20.11
CA ILE A 373 -0.40 -10.29 21.18
C ILE A 373 -0.59 -11.03 22.49
N VAL A 374 0.45 -11.05 23.32
CA VAL A 374 0.45 -11.72 24.63
C VAL A 374 0.55 -10.66 25.72
N ASP A 375 -0.44 -10.60 26.61
CA ASP A 375 -0.52 -9.60 27.68
C ASP A 375 -0.36 -8.13 27.21
N GLY A 376 -0.77 -7.85 25.97
CA GLY A 376 -0.69 -6.53 25.35
C GLY A 376 0.68 -6.19 24.75
N GLN A 377 1.58 -7.16 24.64
CA GLN A 377 2.92 -7.03 24.03
C GLN A 377 2.96 -7.76 22.69
N LEU A 378 3.78 -7.28 21.76
CA LEU A 378 3.98 -7.89 20.45
C LEU A 378 5.10 -8.93 20.53
N GLU A 379 4.77 -10.21 20.37
CA GLU A 379 5.73 -11.32 20.36
C GLU A 379 5.93 -11.81 18.93
N PHE A 380 7.11 -11.55 18.36
CA PHE A 380 7.47 -11.99 17.00
C PHE A 380 7.44 -13.52 16.88
N GLN A 381 6.86 -14.01 15.79
CA GLN A 381 6.71 -15.45 15.52
C GLN A 381 7.45 -15.88 14.25
N SER A 382 7.17 -15.23 13.11
CA SER A 382 7.77 -15.59 11.83
C SER A 382 7.68 -14.47 10.80
N TYR A 383 8.42 -14.65 9.70
CA TYR A 383 8.21 -13.87 8.48
C TYR A 383 7.43 -14.69 7.45
N TYR A 384 6.63 -14.00 6.63
CA TYR A 384 5.99 -14.58 5.46
C TYR A 384 6.33 -13.77 4.21
N LYS A 385 6.92 -14.42 3.21
CA LYS A 385 7.16 -13.87 1.89
C LYS A 385 6.75 -14.86 0.84
N ILE A 386 6.27 -14.35 -0.29
CA ILE A 386 5.95 -15.19 -1.44
C ILE A 386 7.21 -15.92 -1.96
N SER A 387 7.03 -17.14 -2.46
CA SER A 387 8.09 -17.96 -3.05
C SER A 387 8.31 -17.72 -4.54
N ARG A 388 7.39 -17.00 -5.21
CA ARG A 388 7.55 -16.64 -6.62
C ARG A 388 8.72 -15.66 -6.76
N ILE A 389 9.56 -15.93 -7.75
CA ILE A 389 10.71 -15.10 -8.10
C ILE A 389 10.27 -14.14 -9.19
N GLN A 390 10.50 -12.84 -8.97
CA GLN A 390 10.30 -11.81 -10.00
C GLN A 390 11.61 -11.29 -10.55
N ALA A 391 11.54 -10.77 -11.78
CA ALA A 391 12.64 -10.14 -12.47
C ALA A 391 13.04 -8.82 -11.78
N LEU A 392 14.25 -8.35 -12.08
CA LEU A 392 14.70 -7.02 -11.65
C LEU A 392 13.93 -5.88 -12.35
N THR A 393 13.13 -6.20 -13.37
CA THR A 393 12.25 -5.29 -14.08
C THR A 393 10.85 -5.19 -13.46
N GLU A 394 10.61 -5.89 -12.35
CA GLU A 394 9.29 -5.97 -11.71
C GLU A 394 9.35 -5.46 -10.28
N ASN A 395 8.69 -4.35 -9.99
CA ASN A 395 8.51 -3.93 -8.61
C ASN A 395 7.65 -4.98 -7.88
N CYS A 396 8.15 -5.52 -6.78
CA CYS A 396 7.49 -6.59 -6.05
C CYS A 396 7.89 -6.55 -4.59
N VAL A 397 6.92 -6.37 -3.71
CA VAL A 397 7.10 -6.34 -2.25
C VAL A 397 5.76 -6.56 -1.56
N ALA A 398 5.77 -7.01 -0.31
CA ALA A 398 4.56 -7.16 0.48
C ALA A 398 3.78 -5.84 0.54
N HIS A 399 2.48 -5.86 0.25
CA HIS A 399 1.63 -4.66 0.27
C HIS A 399 0.20 -4.97 0.76
N ASN A 400 -0.76 -4.07 0.53
CA ASN A 400 -2.06 -4.10 1.19
C ASN A 400 -2.91 -5.36 0.92
N GLY A 401 -3.56 -5.84 1.97
CA GLY A 401 -4.36 -7.06 1.96
C GLY A 401 -5.50 -7.05 2.97
N SER A 402 -6.27 -8.12 2.99
CA SER A 402 -7.36 -8.29 3.95
C SER A 402 -7.56 -9.74 4.33
N LEU A 403 -8.24 -9.91 5.46
CA LEU A 403 -8.65 -11.23 5.90
C LEU A 403 -9.82 -11.80 5.10
N ILE A 404 -9.75 -13.10 4.84
CA ILE A 404 -10.87 -13.90 4.36
C ILE A 404 -11.60 -14.48 5.59
N PRO A 405 -12.91 -14.27 5.77
CA PRO A 405 -13.66 -14.83 6.88
C PRO A 405 -13.57 -16.37 6.96
N GLY A 406 -12.89 -16.89 7.98
CA GLY A 406 -12.75 -18.32 8.24
C GLY A 406 -13.03 -18.66 9.70
N LYS A 407 -13.81 -19.72 9.94
CA LYS A 407 -14.09 -20.16 11.32
C LYS A 407 -12.84 -20.81 11.93
N GLY A 408 -12.33 -20.22 13.00
CA GLY A 408 -11.11 -20.71 13.69
C GLY A 408 -9.87 -20.70 12.80
N LYS A 409 -9.88 -19.85 11.77
CA LYS A 409 -8.84 -19.73 10.77
C LYS A 409 -8.49 -18.27 10.57
N ASP A 410 -7.20 -17.99 10.50
CA ASP A 410 -6.65 -16.70 10.16
C ASP A 410 -6.11 -16.80 8.73
N ILE A 411 -6.89 -16.34 7.75
CA ILE A 411 -6.58 -16.42 6.32
C ILE A 411 -6.51 -15.01 5.77
N MET A 412 -5.47 -14.72 5.00
CA MET A 412 -5.27 -13.43 4.36
C MET A 412 -5.21 -13.60 2.84
N VAL A 413 -5.76 -12.63 2.12
CA VAL A 413 -5.41 -12.35 0.71
C VAL A 413 -4.65 -11.03 0.68
N GLN A 414 -3.53 -10.97 -0.03
CA GLN A 414 -2.62 -9.83 0.02
C GLN A 414 -1.97 -9.54 -1.34
N ALA A 415 -1.84 -8.26 -1.66
CA ALA A 415 -1.12 -7.76 -2.82
C ALA A 415 0.41 -7.86 -2.65
N TRP A 416 1.10 -8.06 -3.78
CA TRP A 416 2.56 -8.10 -3.89
C TRP A 416 3.07 -7.26 -5.07
N TYR A 417 2.38 -6.18 -5.43
CA TYR A 417 2.66 -5.37 -6.63
C TYR A 417 2.65 -6.23 -7.91
N GLN A 418 3.72 -6.22 -8.74
CA GLN A 418 3.80 -7.09 -9.91
C GLN A 418 3.94 -8.58 -9.54
N GLY A 419 4.20 -8.91 -8.28
CA GLY A 419 4.01 -10.26 -7.73
C GLY A 419 2.55 -10.74 -7.65
N GLY A 420 1.61 -9.93 -8.14
CA GLY A 420 0.19 -10.20 -8.13
C GLY A 420 -0.38 -10.28 -6.71
N PHE A 421 -1.01 -11.41 -6.36
CA PHE A 421 -1.49 -11.64 -5.01
C PHE A 421 -1.31 -13.06 -4.53
N SER A 422 -1.26 -13.19 -3.20
CA SER A 422 -1.21 -14.46 -2.50
C SER A 422 -2.38 -14.62 -1.52
N VAL A 423 -2.84 -15.85 -1.35
CA VAL A 423 -3.77 -16.28 -0.31
C VAL A 423 -3.09 -17.31 0.58
N PHE A 424 -2.98 -16.98 1.87
CA PHE A 424 -2.25 -17.79 2.84
C PHE A 424 -3.00 -17.93 4.17
N ASP A 425 -2.81 -19.08 4.81
CA ASP A 425 -3.28 -19.39 6.16
C ASP A 425 -2.14 -19.11 7.16
N PHE A 426 -2.38 -18.23 8.12
CA PHE A 426 -1.46 -17.89 9.21
C PHE A 426 -2.08 -18.18 10.60
N THR A 427 -3.00 -19.16 10.64
CA THR A 427 -3.59 -19.65 11.90
C THR A 427 -2.51 -20.15 12.86
N ASP A 428 -1.48 -20.81 12.34
CA ASP A 428 -0.22 -21.01 13.05
C ASP A 428 0.72 -19.84 12.71
N SER A 429 0.96 -18.96 13.68
CA SER A 429 1.80 -17.76 13.49
C SER A 429 3.25 -18.09 13.16
N ALA A 430 3.71 -19.30 13.49
CA ALA A 430 5.08 -19.73 13.22
C ALA A 430 5.25 -20.34 11.82
N ASN A 431 4.16 -20.80 11.19
CA ASN A 431 4.21 -21.57 9.94
C ASN A 431 3.11 -21.13 8.94
N PRO A 432 3.13 -19.87 8.47
CA PRO A 432 2.20 -19.40 7.47
C PRO A 432 2.36 -20.17 6.16
N THR A 433 1.24 -20.62 5.57
CA THR A 433 1.23 -21.47 4.39
C THR A 433 0.34 -20.89 3.29
N GLU A 434 0.92 -20.66 2.12
CA GLU A 434 0.18 -20.28 0.93
C GLU A 434 -0.56 -21.46 0.31
N PHE A 435 -1.76 -21.24 -0.20
CA PHE A 435 -2.54 -22.26 -0.91
C PHE A 435 -3.23 -21.75 -2.19
N ALA A 436 -3.16 -20.45 -2.47
CA ALA A 436 -3.61 -19.89 -3.73
C ALA A 436 -2.83 -18.62 -4.07
N TYR A 437 -2.61 -18.37 -5.35
CA TYR A 437 -2.00 -17.13 -5.84
C TYR A 437 -2.46 -16.83 -7.27
N TRP A 438 -2.22 -15.59 -7.69
CA TRP A 438 -2.31 -15.14 -9.06
C TRP A 438 -1.15 -14.19 -9.33
N ASP A 439 -0.46 -14.40 -10.44
CA ASP A 439 0.70 -13.64 -10.86
C ASP A 439 0.67 -13.44 -12.38
N ARG A 440 1.37 -12.41 -12.86
CA ARG A 440 1.54 -12.14 -14.29
C ARG A 440 2.98 -11.75 -14.57
N GLY A 441 3.39 -11.95 -15.81
CA GLY A 441 4.72 -11.54 -16.21
C GLY A 441 4.92 -10.02 -16.18
N PRO A 442 6.18 -9.59 -16.34
CA PRO A 442 6.58 -8.20 -16.19
C PRO A 442 5.82 -7.28 -17.15
N ILE A 443 5.49 -6.07 -16.69
CA ILE A 443 5.02 -4.99 -17.57
C ILE A 443 6.07 -4.67 -18.64
N SER A 444 7.36 -4.73 -18.29
CA SER A 444 8.46 -4.54 -19.24
C SER A 444 9.56 -5.57 -18.99
N THR A 445 10.07 -6.17 -20.06
CA THR A 445 11.20 -7.11 -20.00
C THR A 445 12.55 -6.40 -20.04
N THR A 446 12.57 -5.08 -20.20
CA THR A 446 13.80 -4.28 -20.40
C THR A 446 13.95 -3.13 -19.39
N SER A 447 12.86 -2.66 -18.79
CA SER A 447 12.82 -1.62 -17.74
C SER A 447 12.14 -2.10 -16.48
N LEU A 448 12.62 -1.62 -15.33
CA LEU A 448 11.83 -1.62 -14.11
C LEU A 448 10.68 -0.61 -14.24
N GLU A 449 9.45 -1.11 -14.23
CA GLU A 449 8.22 -0.32 -14.29
C GLU A 449 7.44 -0.45 -13.00
N LEU A 450 6.75 0.61 -12.58
CA LEU A 450 5.82 0.55 -11.45
C LEU A 450 4.48 -0.04 -11.92
N GLY A 451 4.00 -1.08 -11.25
CA GLY A 451 2.67 -1.61 -11.51
C GLY A 451 2.24 -2.77 -10.62
N GLY A 452 1.24 -3.50 -11.12
CA GLY A 452 0.65 -4.64 -10.43
C GLY A 452 -0.39 -4.23 -9.38
N ALA A 453 -0.74 -5.17 -8.51
CA ALA A 453 -1.81 -4.96 -7.54
C ALA A 453 -1.37 -4.00 -6.42
N TRP A 454 -2.02 -2.85 -6.30
CA TRP A 454 -1.88 -1.95 -5.16
C TRP A 454 -2.57 -2.55 -3.93
N SER A 455 -3.82 -2.96 -4.06
CA SER A 455 -4.56 -3.55 -2.94
C SER A 455 -5.38 -4.74 -3.40
N VAL A 456 -5.39 -5.83 -2.62
CA VAL A 456 -6.20 -7.01 -2.91
C VAL A 456 -7.06 -7.40 -1.70
N TYR A 457 -8.37 -7.37 -1.90
CA TYR A 457 -9.34 -7.58 -0.83
C TYR A 457 -10.39 -8.64 -1.11
N TRP A 458 -10.76 -9.37 -0.06
CA TRP A 458 -11.92 -10.25 -0.07
C TRP A 458 -13.18 -9.47 0.24
N TYR A 459 -14.17 -9.55 -0.65
CA TYR A 459 -15.48 -8.98 -0.39
C TYR A 459 -16.62 -9.87 -0.91
N ASN A 460 -17.44 -10.37 0.01
CA ASN A 460 -18.72 -11.04 -0.28
C ASN A 460 -18.67 -12.23 -1.26
N GLY A 461 -17.53 -12.93 -1.35
CA GLY A 461 -17.37 -14.16 -2.14
C GLY A 461 -16.39 -14.07 -3.31
N TYR A 462 -15.80 -12.89 -3.53
CA TYR A 462 -14.83 -12.62 -4.59
C TYR A 462 -13.62 -11.89 -4.00
N ILE A 463 -12.50 -12.01 -4.71
CA ILE A 463 -11.31 -11.21 -4.50
C ILE A 463 -11.35 -10.06 -5.49
N TYR A 464 -11.09 -8.85 -5.02
CA TYR A 464 -11.01 -7.64 -5.84
C TYR A 464 -9.59 -7.12 -5.74
N SER A 465 -8.99 -6.79 -6.89
CA SER A 465 -7.68 -6.16 -6.98
C SER A 465 -7.85 -4.78 -7.61
N SER A 466 -7.29 -3.76 -6.97
CA SER A 466 -7.04 -2.47 -7.63
C SER A 466 -5.59 -2.50 -8.09
N ASP A 467 -5.42 -2.58 -9.41
CA ASP A 467 -4.12 -2.57 -10.06
C ASP A 467 -3.73 -1.13 -10.43
N ILE A 468 -2.46 -0.81 -10.18
CA ILE A 468 -1.84 0.49 -10.37
C ILE A 468 -2.03 1.03 -11.79
N THR A 469 -1.88 0.17 -12.80
CA THR A 469 -1.90 0.57 -14.21
C THR A 469 -3.03 -0.11 -14.99
N ARG A 470 -3.52 -1.25 -14.52
CA ARG A 470 -4.55 -2.05 -15.22
C ARG A 470 -5.97 -1.81 -14.70
N GLY A 471 -6.15 -1.13 -13.56
CA GLY A 471 -7.47 -0.83 -13.01
C GLY A 471 -8.09 -2.00 -12.24
N LEU A 472 -9.42 -2.12 -12.28
CA LEU A 472 -10.14 -3.06 -11.41
C LEU A 472 -10.16 -4.47 -11.99
N GLU A 473 -9.68 -5.43 -11.21
CA GLU A 473 -9.77 -6.86 -11.49
C GLU A 473 -10.59 -7.60 -10.43
N VAL A 474 -11.34 -8.60 -10.85
CA VAL A 474 -12.18 -9.42 -9.97
C VAL A 474 -11.87 -10.88 -10.21
N PHE A 475 -11.58 -11.59 -9.12
CA PHE A 475 -11.22 -12.99 -9.13
C PHE A 475 -12.22 -13.82 -8.34
N SER A 476 -12.49 -15.03 -8.81
CA SER A 476 -13.11 -16.07 -8.01
C SER A 476 -12.04 -17.04 -7.49
N ILE A 477 -12.25 -17.53 -6.27
CA ILE A 477 -11.48 -18.63 -5.70
C ILE A 477 -12.43 -19.77 -5.33
N ASP A 478 -12.12 -20.99 -5.73
CA ASP A 478 -12.84 -22.21 -5.36
C ASP A 478 -11.93 -23.16 -4.60
N ASP A 479 -11.78 -22.89 -3.31
CA ASP A 479 -10.97 -23.69 -2.42
C ASP A 479 -11.77 -24.08 -1.16
N PRO A 480 -11.75 -25.36 -0.72
CA PRO A 480 -12.44 -25.81 0.49
C PRO A 480 -12.14 -24.97 1.74
N ILE A 481 -10.94 -24.40 1.87
CA ILE A 481 -10.50 -23.59 3.00
C ILE A 481 -11.33 -22.29 3.10
N VAL A 482 -11.62 -21.64 1.96
CA VAL A 482 -12.32 -20.33 1.93
C VAL A 482 -13.75 -20.41 1.44
N ASN A 483 -14.22 -21.57 0.97
CA ASN A 483 -15.56 -21.71 0.41
C ASN A 483 -16.68 -21.38 1.40
N ALA A 484 -16.45 -21.60 2.71
CA ALA A 484 -17.38 -21.18 3.75
C ALA A 484 -17.51 -19.64 3.86
N ALA A 485 -16.43 -18.89 3.56
CA ALA A 485 -16.38 -17.44 3.63
C ALA A 485 -17.40 -16.77 2.69
N LYS A 486 -17.77 -17.44 1.57
CA LYS A 486 -18.76 -16.96 0.60
C LYS A 486 -20.15 -16.71 1.22
N LYS A 487 -20.45 -17.36 2.35
CA LYS A 487 -21.69 -17.20 3.13
C LYS A 487 -21.68 -15.95 4.01
N VAL A 488 -20.51 -15.42 4.35
CA VAL A 488 -20.37 -14.19 5.14
C VAL A 488 -20.64 -13.00 4.23
N LYS A 489 -21.64 -12.19 4.59
CA LYS A 489 -22.00 -10.96 3.86
C LYS A 489 -21.72 -9.73 4.70
N MET A 490 -20.79 -8.92 4.23
CA MET A 490 -20.42 -7.62 4.78
C MET A 490 -21.22 -6.52 4.10
N GLY A 491 -21.79 -5.61 4.90
CA GLY A 491 -22.52 -4.44 4.39
C GLY A 491 -21.61 -3.25 4.09
N THR A 492 -20.45 -3.17 4.73
CA THR A 492 -19.40 -2.16 4.51
C THR A 492 -18.07 -2.80 4.86
N PHE A 493 -17.04 -2.53 4.08
CA PHE A 493 -15.69 -3.04 4.29
C PHE A 493 -14.68 -1.98 3.87
N ASN A 494 -13.75 -1.67 4.78
CA ASN A 494 -12.51 -0.94 4.53
C ASN A 494 -11.43 -1.76 5.24
N ALA A 495 -10.33 -2.11 4.57
CA ALA A 495 -9.38 -3.08 5.12
C ALA A 495 -8.74 -2.58 6.42
N GLN A 496 -8.31 -1.32 6.43
CA GLN A 496 -7.65 -0.66 7.56
C GLN A 496 -8.65 -0.19 8.64
N SER A 497 -9.97 -0.25 8.39
CA SER A 497 -11.00 -0.14 9.43
C SER A 497 -11.68 -1.49 9.60
N GLN A 498 -10.92 -2.43 10.18
CA GLN A 498 -11.27 -3.85 10.19
C GLN A 498 -12.68 -4.08 10.77
N PRO A 499 -13.59 -4.69 9.99
CA PRO A 499 -14.85 -5.14 10.52
C PRO A 499 -14.63 -6.42 11.34
N THR A 500 -15.49 -6.63 12.33
CA THR A 500 -15.70 -7.98 12.85
C THR A 500 -16.68 -8.70 11.93
N TYR A 501 -16.33 -9.88 11.45
CA TYR A 501 -17.28 -10.79 10.82
C TYR A 501 -17.50 -12.02 11.71
N GLY A 502 -18.75 -12.47 11.75
CA GLY A 502 -19.13 -13.68 12.49
C GLY A 502 -18.65 -14.92 11.74
N GLY A 503 -17.81 -15.72 12.41
CA GLY A 503 -17.25 -16.97 11.89
C GLY A 503 -16.90 -17.90 13.04
#